data_AF-A5HF91-F1
#
_entry.id   AF-A5HF91-F1
#
_cell.length_a   1.000
_cell.length_b   1.000
_cell.length_c   1.000
_cell.angle_alpha   90.00
_cell.angle_beta   90.00
_cell.angle_gamma   90.00
#
_symmetry.space_group_name_H-M   'P 1'
#
loop_
_entity.id
_entity.type
_entity.pdbx_description
1 polymer ?
#
loop_
_entity_poly.entity_id
_entity_poly.type
_entity_poly.pdbx_seq_one_letter_code
_entity_poly.pdbx_strand_id
1 'polypeptide(L)'
;NSWSVKVPRRLKELHLRLGAATAELSQRLGRAPTATELAAELEMDRDEVIEGLVAGSSYNTLSIDSGRHGNEDAPAIADTLGDVDLTLDQIENREALRPLLAALPERERTVLVLRFFESMTQTQIAERVGISQMHVSRL
;
A
#
# COMPACT_ATOMS: atom_id res chain seq x y z
N ASN A 1 18.18 -21.80 4.98
CA ASN A 1 18.11 -20.61 5.86
C ASN A 1 17.45 -19.45 5.12
N SER A 2 16.14 -19.46 4.92
CA SER A 2 15.42 -18.44 4.12
C SER A 2 14.17 -17.94 4.85
N TRP A 3 14.34 -17.36 6.04
CA TRP A 3 13.27 -16.64 6.72
C TRP A 3 13.84 -15.27 7.11
N SER A 4 13.30 -14.21 6.50
CA SER A 4 13.80 -12.83 6.57
C SER A 4 13.57 -12.12 7.91
N VAL A 5 12.83 -12.74 8.84
CA VAL A 5 12.60 -12.27 10.22
C VAL A 5 12.82 -13.43 11.20
N LYS A 6 13.29 -13.14 12.42
CA LYS A 6 13.52 -14.13 13.48
C LYS A 6 12.20 -14.71 13.98
N VAL A 7 11.69 -15.73 13.29
CA VAL A 7 10.44 -16.39 13.63
C VAL A 7 10.61 -17.37 14.80
N PRO A 8 9.73 -17.32 15.81
CA PRO A 8 9.72 -18.27 16.93
C PRO A 8 9.69 -19.72 16.47
N ARG A 9 10.45 -20.60 17.14
CA ARG A 9 10.61 -22.01 16.76
C ARG A 9 9.27 -22.76 16.66
N ARG A 10 8.36 -22.52 17.62
CA ARG A 10 7.00 -23.10 17.64
C ARG A 10 6.24 -22.83 16.34
N LEU A 11 6.38 -21.63 15.78
CA LEU A 11 5.67 -21.23 14.57
C LEU A 11 6.25 -21.90 13.31
N LYS A 12 7.57 -22.11 13.27
CA LYS A 12 8.22 -22.87 12.18
C LYS A 12 7.80 -24.33 12.17
N GLU A 13 7.77 -24.95 13.34
CA GLU A 13 7.32 -26.33 13.51
C GLU A 13 5.84 -26.48 13.12
N LEU A 14 5.00 -25.51 13.51
CA LEU A 14 3.59 -25.45 13.10
C LEU A 14 3.43 -25.33 11.58
N HIS A 15 4.19 -24.45 10.94
CA HIS A 15 4.15 -24.26 9.49
C HIS A 15 4.54 -25.53 8.71
N LEU A 16 5.59 -26.23 9.17
CA LEU A 16 6.01 -27.50 8.56
C LEU A 16 4.93 -28.59 8.70
N ARG A 17 4.29 -28.68 9.88
CA ARG A 17 3.19 -29.62 10.11
C ARG A 17 1.97 -29.32 9.23
N LEU A 18 1.59 -28.04 9.12
CA LEU A 18 0.49 -27.60 8.26
C LEU A 18 0.76 -27.89 6.78
N GLY A 19 1.99 -27.64 6.30
CA GLY A 19 2.38 -27.93 4.93
C GLY A 19 2.30 -29.42 4.59
N ALA A 20 2.80 -30.29 5.48
CA ALA A 20 2.74 -31.73 5.30
C ALA A 20 1.29 -32.26 5.28
N ALA A 21 0.46 -31.86 6.26
CA ALA A 21 -0.94 -32.27 6.32
C ALA A 21 -1.76 -31.75 5.13
N THR A 22 -1.46 -30.54 4.64
CA THR A 22 -2.12 -29.98 3.45
C THR A 22 -1.82 -30.81 2.21
N ALA A 23 -0.57 -31.21 2.00
CA ALA A 23 -0.17 -32.03 0.86
C ALA A 23 -0.84 -33.43 0.91
N GLU A 24 -0.82 -34.07 2.07
CA GLU A 24 -1.40 -35.39 2.26
C GLU A 24 -2.92 -35.40 2.06
N LEU A 25 -3.64 -34.47 2.70
CA LEU A 25 -5.09 -34.34 2.53
C LEU A 25 -5.46 -33.94 1.11
N SER A 26 -4.68 -33.08 0.44
CA SER A 26 -4.95 -32.71 -0.95
C SER A 26 -4.87 -33.90 -1.87
N GLN A 27 -3.90 -34.80 -1.65
CA GLN A 27 -3.78 -36.04 -2.40
C GLN A 27 -4.94 -37.00 -2.11
N ARG A 28 -5.38 -37.09 -0.85
CA ARG A 28 -6.46 -37.99 -0.41
C ARG A 28 -7.84 -37.53 -0.89
N LEU A 29 -8.09 -36.22 -0.87
CA LEU A 29 -9.38 -35.61 -1.19
C LEU A 29 -9.51 -35.22 -2.68
N GLY A 30 -8.39 -35.15 -3.41
CA GLY A 30 -8.36 -34.63 -4.79
C GLY A 30 -8.67 -33.13 -4.90
N ARG A 31 -8.64 -32.41 -3.77
CA ARG A 31 -8.88 -30.96 -3.66
C ARG A 31 -8.16 -30.40 -2.44
N ALA A 32 -7.99 -29.08 -2.39
CA ALA A 32 -7.45 -28.43 -1.20
C ALA A 32 -8.32 -28.70 0.06
N PRO A 33 -7.72 -29.03 1.21
CA PRO A 33 -8.44 -29.23 2.47
C PRO A 33 -8.88 -27.91 3.08
N THR A 34 -9.96 -27.96 3.85
CA THR A 34 -10.45 -26.84 4.66
C THR A 34 -9.69 -26.73 5.98
N ALA A 35 -9.74 -25.57 6.63
CA ALA A 35 -9.14 -25.36 7.96
C ALA A 35 -9.68 -26.36 9.01
N THR A 36 -10.95 -26.75 8.90
CA THR A 36 -11.57 -27.73 9.80
C THR A 36 -11.04 -29.15 9.56
N GLU A 37 -10.81 -29.53 8.30
CA GLU A 37 -10.22 -30.83 7.94
C GLU A 37 -8.75 -30.91 8.39
N LEU A 38 -8.00 -29.81 8.26
CA LEU A 38 -6.64 -29.70 8.78
C LEU A 38 -6.58 -29.76 10.31
N ALA A 39 -7.52 -29.10 11.00
CA ALA A 39 -7.63 -29.14 12.45
C ALA A 39 -7.89 -30.57 12.97
N ALA A 40 -8.77 -31.30 12.28
CA ALA A 40 -9.06 -32.70 12.60
C ALA A 40 -7.85 -33.61 12.36
N GLU A 41 -7.13 -33.45 11.24
CA GLU A 41 -5.95 -34.26 10.91
C GLU A 41 -4.75 -33.97 11.82
N LEU A 42 -4.59 -32.72 12.26
CA LEU A 42 -3.46 -32.29 13.10
C LEU A 42 -3.73 -32.39 14.60
N GLU A 43 -4.96 -32.75 15.00
CA GLU A 43 -5.45 -32.76 16.37
C GLU A 43 -5.23 -31.40 17.07
N MET A 44 -5.61 -30.33 16.39
CA MET A 44 -5.43 -28.96 16.84
C MET A 44 -6.74 -28.19 16.82
N ASP A 45 -6.80 -27.08 17.57
CA ASP A 45 -7.92 -26.18 17.46
C ASP A 45 -7.95 -25.53 16.07
N ARG A 46 -9.16 -25.33 15.52
CA ARG A 46 -9.33 -24.70 14.21
C ARG A 46 -8.78 -23.28 14.19
N ASP A 47 -8.91 -22.53 15.28
CA ASP A 47 -8.41 -21.17 15.38
C ASP A 47 -6.87 -21.16 15.40
N GLU A 48 -6.23 -22.13 16.03
CA GLU A 48 -4.76 -22.31 15.97
C GLU A 48 -4.28 -22.66 14.56
N VAL A 49 -5.06 -23.44 13.80
CA VAL A 49 -4.79 -23.73 12.38
C VAL A 49 -4.91 -22.46 11.53
N ILE A 50 -5.95 -21.65 11.75
CA ILE A 50 -6.13 -20.37 11.03
C ILE A 50 -4.99 -19.41 11.37
N GLU A 51 -4.63 -19.28 12.64
CA GLU A 51 -3.51 -18.44 13.07
C GLU A 51 -2.20 -18.91 12.45
N GLY A 52 -1.95 -20.23 12.42
CA GLY A 52 -0.77 -20.83 11.78
C GLY A 52 -0.71 -20.59 10.27
N LEU A 53 -1.85 -20.65 9.58
CA LEU A 53 -1.96 -20.36 8.14
C LEU A 53 -1.71 -18.87 7.83
N VAL A 54 -2.32 -17.97 8.62
CA VAL A 54 -2.15 -16.52 8.49
C VAL A 54 -0.70 -16.14 8.78
N ALA A 55 -0.15 -16.60 9.90
CA ALA A 55 1.24 -16.36 10.26
C ALA A 55 2.20 -16.95 9.22
N GLY A 56 1.93 -18.17 8.75
CA GLY A 56 2.67 -18.80 7.65
C GLY A 56 2.66 -17.97 6.37
N SER A 57 1.55 -17.33 6.03
CA SER A 57 1.43 -16.44 4.85
C SER A 57 2.15 -15.10 5.04
N SER A 58 2.21 -14.56 6.26
CA SER A 58 2.93 -13.31 6.56
C SER A 58 4.44 -13.47 6.56
N TYR A 59 4.94 -14.69 6.78
CA TYR A 59 6.37 -14.98 6.80
C TYR A 59 6.88 -15.78 5.60
N ASN A 60 5.99 -16.42 4.85
CA ASN A 60 6.27 -16.80 3.48
C ASN A 60 6.24 -15.51 2.67
N THR A 61 7.38 -14.81 2.66
CA THR A 61 7.69 -13.85 1.62
C THR A 61 7.56 -14.58 0.29
N LEU A 62 6.37 -14.53 -0.31
CA LEU A 62 6.16 -14.87 -1.71
C LEU A 62 7.29 -14.19 -2.47
N SER A 63 8.12 -14.99 -3.14
CA SER A 63 9.17 -14.44 -3.96
C SER A 63 8.48 -13.53 -4.97
N ILE A 64 8.82 -12.24 -4.92
CA ILE A 64 8.39 -11.22 -5.89
C ILE A 64 8.67 -11.70 -7.33
N ASP A 65 9.65 -12.60 -7.49
CA ASP A 65 10.16 -13.18 -8.73
C ASP A 65 9.46 -14.48 -9.17
N SER A 66 8.54 -15.05 -8.37
CA SER A 66 7.84 -16.28 -8.77
C SER A 66 6.55 -15.97 -9.52
N GLY A 67 6.51 -16.33 -10.81
CA GLY A 67 5.31 -16.27 -11.65
C GLY A 67 4.14 -17.01 -10.99
N ARG A 68 2.92 -16.52 -11.24
CA ARG A 68 1.69 -17.11 -10.68
C ARG A 68 1.63 -18.61 -11.00
N HIS A 69 1.79 -19.46 -9.99
CA HIS A 69 1.50 -20.89 -10.03
C HIS A 69 2.26 -21.66 -11.13
N GLY A 70 3.58 -21.46 -11.23
CA GLY A 70 4.44 -22.31 -12.06
C GLY A 70 4.26 -22.14 -13.57
N ASN A 71 3.61 -21.05 -14.00
CA ASN A 71 3.58 -20.64 -15.39
C ASN A 71 4.68 -19.60 -15.62
N GLU A 72 5.77 -19.99 -16.28
CA GLU A 72 6.91 -19.10 -16.60
C GLU A 72 6.49 -17.93 -17.52
N ASP A 73 5.39 -18.06 -18.24
CA ASP A 73 4.83 -17.00 -19.11
C ASP A 73 3.89 -16.04 -18.36
N ALA A 74 3.57 -16.28 -17.09
CA ALA A 74 2.77 -15.34 -16.31
C ALA A 74 3.67 -14.23 -15.74
N PRO A 75 3.30 -12.94 -15.90
CA PRO A 75 4.08 -11.84 -15.35
C PRO A 75 4.30 -12.04 -13.84
N ALA A 76 5.51 -11.70 -13.38
CA ALA A 76 5.87 -11.83 -11.99
C ALA A 76 4.89 -10.99 -11.15
N ILE A 77 4.70 -11.38 -9.89
CA ILE A 77 3.85 -10.60 -8.98
C ILE A 77 4.39 -9.16 -8.89
N ALA A 78 5.71 -8.97 -8.97
CA ALA A 78 6.39 -7.68 -9.12
C ALA A 78 5.82 -6.82 -10.26
N ASP A 79 5.66 -7.42 -11.44
CA ASP A 79 5.28 -6.73 -12.68
C ASP A 79 3.79 -6.34 -12.70
N THR A 80 3.01 -6.94 -11.80
CA THR A 80 1.58 -6.63 -11.61
C THR A 80 1.31 -5.74 -10.40
N LEU A 81 2.33 -5.50 -9.55
CA LEU A 81 2.21 -4.65 -8.39
C LEU A 81 2.49 -3.21 -8.79
N GLY A 82 1.41 -2.49 -9.12
CA GLY A 82 1.47 -1.03 -9.29
C GLY A 82 1.79 -0.35 -7.96
N ASP A 83 2.59 0.72 -8.00
CA ASP A 83 2.79 1.59 -6.85
C ASP A 83 1.65 2.60 -6.75
N VAL A 84 1.42 3.14 -5.55
CA VAL A 84 0.50 4.26 -5.37
C VAL A 84 1.14 5.49 -5.99
N ASP A 85 0.66 5.87 -7.18
CA ASP A 85 1.08 7.11 -7.81
C ASP A 85 0.40 8.29 -7.11
N LEU A 86 1.08 8.83 -6.09
CA LEU A 86 0.66 10.04 -5.36
C LEU A 86 0.51 11.27 -6.28
N THR A 87 1.04 11.23 -7.50
CA THR A 87 0.85 12.30 -8.48
C THR A 87 -0.51 12.23 -9.17
N LEU A 88 -1.14 11.05 -9.27
CA LEU A 88 -2.51 10.91 -9.79
C LEU A 88 -3.52 11.66 -8.92
N ASP A 89 -3.39 11.59 -7.59
CA ASP A 89 -4.24 12.34 -6.64
C ASP A 89 -4.09 13.86 -6.80
N GLN A 90 -2.95 14.33 -7.33
CA GLN A 90 -2.70 15.75 -7.57
C GLN A 90 -3.20 16.21 -8.94
N ILE A 91 -3.43 15.31 -9.89
CA ILE A 91 -3.89 15.66 -11.24
C ILE A 91 -5.29 16.28 -11.20
N GLU A 92 -6.23 15.70 -10.46
CA GLU A 92 -7.59 16.25 -10.33
C GLU A 92 -7.55 17.69 -9.78
N ASN A 93 -6.78 17.89 -8.71
CA ASN A 93 -6.58 19.22 -8.12
C ASN A 93 -5.93 20.20 -9.10
N ARG A 94 -4.92 19.75 -9.86
CA ARG A 94 -4.22 20.60 -10.85
C ARG A 94 -5.13 20.99 -12.00
N GLU A 95 -5.92 20.06 -12.53
CA GLU A 95 -6.87 20.32 -13.62
C GLU A 95 -8.02 21.22 -13.15
N ALA A 96 -8.50 21.05 -11.91
CA ALA A 96 -9.52 21.92 -11.33
C ALA A 96 -9.00 23.34 -11.05
N LEU A 97 -7.79 23.49 -10.50
CA LEU A 97 -7.22 24.79 -10.14
C LEU A 97 -6.71 25.59 -11.34
N ARG A 98 -6.23 24.94 -12.39
CA ARG A 98 -5.64 25.61 -13.56
C ARG A 98 -6.54 26.67 -14.21
N PRO A 99 -7.81 26.40 -14.56
CA PRO A 99 -8.69 27.42 -15.13
C PRO A 99 -9.05 28.51 -14.12
N LEU A 100 -9.18 28.17 -12.83
CA LEU A 100 -9.47 29.14 -11.77
C LEU A 100 -8.32 30.13 -11.60
N LEU A 101 -7.09 29.63 -11.52
CA LEU A 101 -5.88 30.47 -11.46
C LEU A 101 -5.71 31.31 -12.72
N ALA A 102 -6.06 30.79 -13.91
CA ALA A 102 -5.99 31.54 -15.16
C ALA A 102 -7.02 32.69 -15.23
N ALA A 103 -8.19 32.51 -14.59
CA ALA A 103 -9.23 33.53 -14.53
C ALA A 103 -8.92 34.66 -13.53
N LEU A 104 -7.99 34.45 -12.60
CA LEU A 104 -7.61 35.46 -11.62
C LEU A 104 -6.92 36.67 -12.31
N PRO A 105 -7.26 37.90 -11.87
CA PRO A 105 -6.48 39.09 -12.20
C PRO A 105 -5.00 38.87 -11.92
N GLU A 106 -4.14 39.48 -12.75
CA GLU A 106 -2.68 39.33 -12.64
C GLU A 106 -2.16 39.59 -11.22
N ARG A 107 -2.73 40.61 -10.56
CA ARG A 107 -2.38 40.99 -9.20
C ARG A 107 -2.66 39.88 -8.17
N GLU A 108 -3.80 39.21 -8.28
CA GLU A 108 -4.19 38.14 -7.36
C GLU A 108 -3.31 36.90 -7.56
N ARG A 109 -2.97 36.58 -8.82
CA ARG A 109 -1.97 35.55 -9.12
C ARG A 109 -0.62 35.88 -8.50
N THR A 110 -0.16 37.13 -8.59
CA THR A 110 1.09 37.56 -7.94
C THR A 110 1.03 37.35 -6.43
N VAL A 111 -0.08 37.71 -5.78
CA VAL A 111 -0.27 37.50 -4.34
C VAL A 111 -0.17 36.02 -3.98
N LEU A 112 -0.79 35.12 -4.75
CA LEU A 112 -0.70 33.67 -4.54
C LEU A 112 0.74 33.15 -4.68
N VAL A 113 1.49 33.61 -5.69
CA VAL A 113 2.89 33.22 -5.87
C VAL A 113 3.73 33.63 -4.67
N LEU A 114 3.62 34.90 -4.25
CA LEU A 114 4.38 35.42 -3.11
C LEU A 114 4.01 34.69 -1.80
N ARG A 115 2.75 34.29 -1.64
CA ARG A 115 2.29 33.63 -0.41
C ARG A 115 2.70 32.16 -0.33
N PHE A 116 2.49 31.40 -1.39
CA PHE A 116 2.58 29.93 -1.37
C PHE A 116 3.92 29.40 -1.91
N PHE A 117 4.62 30.15 -2.75
CA PHE A 117 5.92 29.73 -3.32
C PHE A 117 7.09 30.48 -2.70
N GLU A 118 6.93 31.78 -2.43
CA GLU A 118 7.97 32.61 -1.80
C GLU A 118 7.85 32.68 -0.28
N SER A 119 6.81 32.03 0.31
CA SER A 119 6.56 31.97 1.75
C SER A 119 6.48 33.34 2.47
N MET A 120 6.12 34.41 1.74
CA MET A 120 6.03 35.75 2.31
C MET A 120 4.79 35.89 3.21
N THR A 121 4.92 36.69 4.28
CA THR A 121 3.78 37.07 5.12
C THR A 121 2.87 38.06 4.40
N GLN A 122 1.60 38.15 4.81
CA GLN A 122 0.65 39.09 4.20
C GLN A 122 1.12 40.54 4.27
N THR A 123 1.81 40.94 5.34
CA THR A 123 2.42 42.28 5.48
C THR A 123 3.52 42.51 4.46
N GLN A 124 4.43 41.55 4.29
CA GLN A 124 5.50 41.65 3.28
C GLN A 124 4.94 41.67 1.85
N ILE A 125 3.87 40.90 1.58
CA ILE A 125 3.17 40.93 0.28
C ILE A 125 2.51 42.29 0.06
N ALA A 126 1.85 42.84 1.08
CA ALA A 126 1.21 44.14 1.04
C ALA A 126 2.20 45.27 0.70
N GLU A 127 3.39 45.25 1.33
CA GLU A 127 4.50 46.15 1.02
C GLU A 127 5.00 45.97 -0.42
N ARG A 128 5.19 44.73 -0.87
CA ARG A 128 5.69 44.41 -2.22
C ARG A 128 4.72 44.84 -3.33
N VAL A 129 3.42 44.67 -3.11
CA VAL A 129 2.35 44.87 -4.10
C VAL A 129 1.67 46.25 -3.96
N GLY A 130 2.05 47.04 -2.95
CA GLY A 130 1.54 48.40 -2.74
C GLY A 130 0.07 48.46 -2.33
N ILE A 131 -0.39 47.55 -1.46
CA ILE A 131 -1.73 47.56 -0.87
C ILE A 131 -1.66 47.43 0.65
N SER A 132 -2.80 47.58 1.33
CA SER A 132 -2.87 47.27 2.76
C SER A 132 -2.88 45.75 2.99
N GLN A 133 -2.33 45.31 4.13
CA GLN A 133 -2.38 43.90 4.55
C GLN A 133 -3.84 43.40 4.66
N MET A 134 -4.77 44.25 5.09
CA MET A 134 -6.20 43.93 5.12
C MET A 134 -6.78 43.67 3.73
N HIS A 135 -6.27 44.32 2.68
CA HIS A 135 -6.66 44.04 1.30
C HIS A 135 -6.11 42.67 0.87
N VAL A 136 -4.83 42.36 1.16
CA VAL A 136 -4.23 41.05 0.89
C VAL A 136 -4.98 39.92 1.60
N SER A 137 -5.50 40.15 2.81
CA SER A 137 -6.28 39.16 3.56
C SER A 137 -7.68 38.89 2.99
N ARG A 138 -8.20 39.74 2.12
CA ARG A 138 -9.55 39.64 1.53
C ARG A 138 -9.54 39.17 0.07
N LEU A 139 -8.35 39.02 -0.51
CA LEU A 139 -8.10 38.34 -1.78
C LEU A 139 -7.96 36.84 -1.52
#